data_AF-A0A7W0WNE5-F1
#
_entry.id   AF-A0A7W0WNE5-F1
#
_cell.length_a   1.000
_cell.length_b   1.000
_cell.length_c   1.000
_cell.angle_alpha   90.00
_cell.angle_beta   90.00
_cell.angle_gamma   90.00
#
_symmetry.space_group_name_H-M   'P 1'
#
loop_
_entity.id
_entity.type
_entity.pdbx_description
1 polymer ?
#
loop_
_entity_poly.entity_id
_entity_poly.type
_entity_poly.pdbx_seq_one_letter_code
_entity_poly.pdbx_strand_id
1 'polypeptide(L)'
;MTPVDLPALAARLPARPLTRFAPSPTGYLHLGHVANAVWVWGVARALGGRVLLRLEDHDRGRCRPDYEVALLDDLDWLGLEPDLGSAAEFRAGPSAYRQSDGGAAYASALECLRGQDRVFACACSRKAFARPDEVDEGEIDAEVRYPGRCRSRGLEDGPGRGLRLRIDPGAERFEDAWVGRREQQPSAQCGDLLLRDRLGQWTYQFAVVVDDLRHGIDLVVRGEDLVESTGRQLLVRRLLGGAQAPVFLHHPLIRKPSGE
;
A
#
# COMPACT_ATOMS: atom_id res chain seq x y z
N MET A 1 26.94 -0.63 6.05
CA MET A 1 25.53 -1.03 6.04
C MET A 1 25.37 -2.09 7.11
N THR A 2 24.46 -1.89 8.07
CA THR A 2 24.16 -2.94 9.06
C THR A 2 23.31 -4.00 8.35
N PRO A 3 23.74 -5.27 8.31
CA PRO A 3 22.94 -6.33 7.70
C PRO A 3 21.62 -6.50 8.46
N VAL A 4 20.58 -6.98 7.78
CA VAL A 4 19.31 -7.38 8.43
C VAL A 4 19.63 -8.43 9.48
N ASP A 5 19.17 -8.23 10.72
CA ASP A 5 19.23 -9.23 11.77
C ASP A 5 18.16 -10.31 11.50
N LEU A 6 18.52 -11.29 10.67
CA LEU A 6 17.63 -12.38 10.27
C LEU A 6 17.11 -13.21 11.46
N PRO A 7 17.93 -13.58 12.47
CA PRO A 7 17.43 -14.24 13.68
C PRO A 7 16.37 -13.40 14.43
N ALA A 8 16.61 -12.10 14.63
CA ALA A 8 15.64 -11.24 15.30
C ALA A 8 14.35 -11.07 14.49
N LEU A 9 14.47 -10.99 13.15
CA LEU A 9 13.33 -10.95 12.25
C LEU A 9 12.52 -12.26 12.29
N ALA A 10 13.19 -13.40 12.23
CA ALA A 10 12.55 -14.72 12.28
C ALA A 10 11.77 -14.94 13.59
N ALA A 11 12.27 -14.44 14.73
CA ALA A 11 11.60 -14.55 16.03
C ALA A 11 10.24 -13.83 16.11
N ARG A 12 9.96 -12.92 15.17
CA ARG A 12 8.72 -12.13 15.08
C ARG A 12 7.72 -12.68 14.06
N LEU A 13 8.08 -13.72 13.33
CA LEU A 13 7.35 -14.25 12.18
C LEU A 13 6.93 -15.70 12.40
N PRO A 14 5.87 -16.18 11.71
CA PRO A 14 5.58 -17.61 11.67
C PRO A 14 6.69 -18.38 10.95
N ALA A 15 6.74 -19.71 11.11
CA ALA A 15 7.81 -20.56 10.57
C ALA A 15 7.96 -20.50 9.04
N ARG A 16 6.89 -20.12 8.32
CA ARG A 16 6.89 -20.00 6.86
C ARG A 16 6.17 -18.72 6.44
N PRO A 17 6.78 -17.53 6.65
CA PRO A 17 6.10 -16.26 6.52
C PRO A 17 5.74 -15.97 5.06
N LEU A 18 4.61 -15.30 4.86
CA LEU A 18 4.20 -14.79 3.55
C LEU A 18 4.55 -13.31 3.40
N THR A 19 5.34 -12.99 2.38
CA THR A 19 5.56 -11.61 1.91
C THR A 19 4.92 -11.41 0.53
N ARG A 20 4.94 -10.18 0.02
CA ARG A 20 4.46 -9.86 -1.32
C ARG A 20 5.36 -8.89 -2.07
N PHE A 21 5.52 -9.14 -3.36
CA PHE A 21 5.94 -8.15 -4.34
C PHE A 21 4.69 -7.58 -5.00
N ALA A 22 4.49 -6.27 -4.85
CA ALA A 22 3.22 -5.63 -5.17
C ALA A 22 3.41 -4.39 -6.09
N PRO A 23 3.83 -4.58 -7.35
CA PRO A 23 4.05 -3.47 -8.26
C PRO A 23 2.75 -2.95 -8.89
N SER A 24 2.74 -1.66 -9.24
CA SER A 24 1.68 -1.04 -10.04
C SER A 24 2.08 -0.99 -11.52
N PRO A 25 1.22 -1.43 -12.46
CA PRO A 25 1.50 -1.40 -13.90
C PRO A 25 1.29 0.00 -14.51
N THR A 26 1.90 1.03 -13.92
CA THR A 26 1.81 2.44 -14.35
C THR A 26 3.00 2.89 -15.20
N GLY A 27 3.96 2.00 -15.44
CA GLY A 27 5.15 2.19 -16.26
C GLY A 27 5.97 0.91 -16.33
N TYR A 28 7.07 0.93 -17.09
CA TYR A 28 7.99 -0.21 -17.19
C TYR A 28 8.74 -0.45 -15.88
N LEU A 29 9.17 -1.71 -15.69
CA LEU A 29 9.99 -2.09 -14.55
C LEU A 29 11.34 -1.37 -14.63
N HIS A 30 11.70 -0.63 -13.57
CA HIS A 30 12.96 0.08 -13.46
C HIS A 30 13.82 -0.51 -12.35
N LEU A 31 15.07 -0.04 -12.22
CA LEU A 31 16.04 -0.61 -11.29
C LEU A 31 15.55 -0.64 -9.82
N GLY A 32 14.82 0.39 -9.37
CA GLY A 32 14.16 0.37 -8.06
C GLY A 32 13.18 -0.80 -7.84
N HIS A 33 12.40 -1.19 -8.84
CA HIS A 33 11.53 -2.37 -8.76
C HIS A 33 12.36 -3.66 -8.65
N VAL A 34 13.42 -3.79 -9.45
CA VAL A 34 14.35 -4.94 -9.37
C VAL A 34 14.98 -5.02 -7.97
N ALA A 35 15.41 -3.89 -7.42
CA ALA A 35 15.99 -3.82 -6.08
C ALA A 35 15.00 -4.30 -5.01
N ASN A 36 13.77 -3.80 -5.05
CA ASN A 36 12.72 -4.24 -4.15
C ASN A 36 12.43 -5.74 -4.31
N ALA A 37 12.38 -6.27 -5.54
CA ALA A 37 12.23 -7.70 -5.77
C ALA A 37 13.39 -8.51 -5.14
N VAL A 38 14.64 -8.07 -5.31
CA VAL A 38 15.80 -8.73 -4.67
C VAL A 38 15.64 -8.75 -3.15
N TRP A 39 15.16 -7.68 -2.54
CA TRP A 39 14.86 -7.65 -1.10
C TRP A 39 13.72 -8.60 -0.72
N VAL A 40 12.60 -8.56 -1.44
CA VAL A 40 11.41 -9.39 -1.18
C VAL A 40 11.76 -10.88 -1.27
N TRP A 41 12.32 -11.34 -2.40
CA TRP A 41 12.68 -12.74 -2.60
C TRP A 41 13.88 -13.14 -1.74
N GLY A 42 14.88 -12.26 -1.57
CA GLY A 42 16.06 -12.54 -0.76
C GLY A 42 15.72 -12.78 0.71
N VAL A 43 14.92 -11.89 1.31
CA VAL A 43 14.47 -12.04 2.71
C VAL A 43 13.52 -13.23 2.86
N ALA A 44 12.58 -13.42 1.92
CA ALA A 44 11.70 -14.60 1.94
C ALA A 44 12.50 -15.91 1.93
N ARG A 45 13.45 -16.04 1.00
CA ARG A 45 14.31 -17.23 0.90
C ARG A 45 15.15 -17.45 2.16
N ALA A 46 15.73 -16.40 2.72
CA ALA A 46 16.53 -16.48 3.94
C ALA A 46 15.71 -16.94 5.17
N LEU A 47 14.40 -16.65 5.18
CA LEU A 47 13.47 -17.04 6.24
C LEU A 47 12.70 -18.33 5.93
N GLY A 48 12.97 -18.98 4.77
CA GLY A 48 12.16 -20.11 4.29
C GLY A 48 10.70 -19.74 3.99
N GLY A 49 10.40 -18.46 3.82
CA GLY A 49 9.08 -17.90 3.53
C GLY A 49 8.65 -18.08 2.08
N ARG A 50 7.52 -17.45 1.75
CA ARG A 50 6.88 -17.46 0.42
C ARG A 50 6.68 -16.04 -0.09
N VAL A 51 6.67 -15.88 -1.41
CA VAL A 51 6.39 -14.61 -2.08
C VAL A 51 5.08 -14.71 -2.84
N LEU A 52 4.18 -13.77 -2.58
CA LEU A 52 2.98 -13.52 -3.38
C LEU A 52 3.26 -12.39 -4.37
N LEU A 53 2.89 -12.53 -5.64
CA LEU A 53 2.83 -11.43 -6.59
C LEU A 53 1.41 -10.85 -6.59
N ARG A 54 1.31 -9.53 -6.41
CA ARG A 54 0.03 -8.78 -6.46
C ARG A 54 0.14 -7.62 -7.42
N LEU A 55 -0.77 -7.53 -8.40
CA LEU A 55 -0.83 -6.38 -9.29
C LEU A 55 -1.65 -5.27 -8.64
N GLU A 56 -1.00 -4.14 -8.34
CA GLU A 56 -1.64 -2.97 -7.71
C GLU A 56 -2.13 -1.97 -8.75
N ASP A 57 -3.13 -2.38 -9.53
CA ASP A 57 -3.73 -1.62 -10.64
C ASP A 57 -4.97 -0.79 -10.22
N HIS A 58 -4.98 -0.32 -8.96
CA HIS A 58 -6.06 0.49 -8.40
C HIS A 58 -6.26 1.83 -9.13
N ASP A 59 -5.18 2.43 -9.63
CA ASP A 59 -5.22 3.66 -10.43
C ASP A 59 -5.41 3.33 -11.93
N ARG A 60 -6.68 3.18 -12.33
CA ARG A 60 -7.04 2.88 -13.72
C ARG A 60 -6.68 4.00 -14.70
N GLY A 61 -6.41 5.21 -14.22
CA GLY A 61 -6.01 6.34 -15.07
C GLY A 61 -4.58 6.19 -15.58
N ARG A 62 -3.70 5.63 -14.74
CA ARG A 62 -2.27 5.44 -15.06
C ARG A 62 -1.93 4.01 -15.51
N CYS A 63 -2.70 3.01 -15.12
CA CYS A 63 -2.40 1.62 -15.49
C CYS A 63 -2.66 1.35 -16.99
N ARG A 64 -1.79 0.57 -17.64
CA ARG A 64 -1.94 0.17 -19.05
C ARG A 64 -1.70 -1.34 -19.19
N PRO A 65 -2.47 -2.04 -20.05
CA PRO A 65 -2.24 -3.46 -20.33
C PRO A 65 -0.81 -3.77 -20.78
N ASP A 66 -0.22 -2.91 -21.62
CA ASP A 66 1.15 -3.09 -22.11
C ASP A 66 2.20 -3.09 -20.98
N TYR A 67 1.98 -2.28 -19.93
CA TYR A 67 2.85 -2.26 -18.76
C TYR A 67 2.69 -3.50 -17.89
N GLU A 68 1.46 -4.03 -17.78
CA GLU A 68 1.23 -5.31 -17.09
C GLU A 68 1.93 -6.45 -17.83
N VAL A 69 1.76 -6.54 -19.16
CA VAL A 69 2.44 -7.56 -19.98
C VAL A 69 3.95 -7.46 -19.82
N ALA A 70 4.53 -6.28 -20.01
CA ALA A 70 5.97 -6.08 -19.86
C ALA A 70 6.47 -6.44 -18.45
N LEU A 71 5.72 -6.07 -17.41
CA LEU A 71 6.06 -6.41 -16.03
C LEU A 71 6.10 -7.93 -15.80
N LEU A 72 5.11 -8.66 -16.31
CA LEU A 72 5.06 -10.13 -16.17
C LEU A 72 6.18 -10.80 -16.97
N ASP A 73 6.49 -10.31 -18.17
CA ASP A 73 7.58 -10.82 -19.01
C ASP A 73 8.95 -10.55 -18.36
N ASP A 74 9.15 -9.37 -17.77
CA ASP A 74 10.38 -9.02 -17.04
C ASP A 74 10.58 -9.94 -15.81
N LEU A 75 9.50 -10.25 -15.06
CA LEU A 75 9.58 -11.17 -13.92
C LEU A 75 9.97 -12.59 -14.36
N ASP A 76 9.38 -13.08 -15.45
CA ASP A 76 9.73 -14.39 -16.03
C ASP A 76 11.19 -14.39 -16.51
N TRP A 77 11.64 -13.34 -17.20
CA TRP A 77 13.01 -13.21 -17.70
C TRP A 77 14.04 -13.15 -16.57
N LEU A 78 13.73 -12.45 -15.47
CA LEU A 78 14.57 -12.36 -14.27
C LEU A 78 14.56 -13.66 -13.44
N GLY A 79 13.68 -14.62 -13.73
CA GLY A 79 13.51 -15.84 -12.93
C GLY A 79 12.92 -15.59 -11.54
N LEU A 80 12.14 -14.52 -11.38
CA LEU A 80 11.48 -14.14 -10.13
C LEU A 80 10.10 -14.80 -10.04
N GLU A 81 10.10 -16.11 -9.84
CA GLU A 81 8.87 -16.90 -9.72
C GLU A 81 8.23 -16.68 -8.32
N PRO A 82 6.96 -16.23 -8.24
CA PRO A 82 6.23 -16.14 -6.99
C PRO A 82 5.59 -17.50 -6.62
N ASP A 83 5.47 -17.78 -5.32
CA ASP A 83 4.75 -18.95 -4.80
C ASP A 83 3.23 -18.85 -5.00
N LEU A 84 2.68 -17.62 -5.05
CA LEU A 84 1.26 -17.30 -5.19
C LEU A 84 1.08 -16.15 -6.19
N GLY A 85 0.07 -16.23 -7.07
CA GLY A 85 -0.17 -15.23 -8.11
C GLY A 85 0.83 -15.36 -9.25
N SER A 86 0.83 -16.46 -9.97
CA SER A 86 1.81 -16.67 -11.06
C SER A 86 1.53 -15.73 -12.24
N ALA A 87 2.56 -15.44 -13.05
CA ALA A 87 2.38 -14.67 -14.28
C ALA A 87 1.37 -15.33 -15.23
N ALA A 88 1.33 -16.66 -15.28
CA ALA A 88 0.35 -17.41 -16.04
C ALA A 88 -1.10 -17.18 -15.55
N GLU A 89 -1.31 -17.06 -14.22
CA GLU A 89 -2.62 -16.75 -13.64
C GLU A 89 -3.13 -15.38 -14.14
N PHE A 90 -2.28 -14.35 -14.07
CA PHE A 90 -2.65 -13.02 -14.53
C PHE A 90 -2.96 -12.96 -16.02
N ARG A 91 -2.17 -13.67 -16.85
CA ARG A 91 -2.40 -13.78 -18.30
C ARG A 91 -3.68 -14.54 -18.64
N ALA A 92 -4.14 -15.45 -17.78
CA ALA A 92 -5.34 -16.25 -18.02
C ALA A 92 -6.65 -15.49 -17.79
N GLY A 93 -6.63 -14.38 -17.03
CA GLY A 93 -7.82 -13.56 -16.80
C GLY A 93 -7.87 -12.97 -15.40
N PRO A 94 -9.08 -12.80 -14.81
CA PRO A 94 -9.24 -12.27 -13.46
C PRO A 94 -8.48 -13.08 -12.41
N SER A 95 -7.90 -12.41 -11.43
CA SER A 95 -7.10 -13.04 -10.36
C SER A 95 -7.49 -12.50 -8.99
N ALA A 96 -7.42 -13.36 -7.97
CA ALA A 96 -7.56 -12.93 -6.58
C ALA A 96 -6.41 -12.00 -6.13
N TYR A 97 -5.34 -11.88 -6.91
CA TYR A 97 -4.17 -11.04 -6.62
C TYR A 97 -4.06 -9.83 -7.56
N ARG A 98 -5.12 -9.49 -8.31
CA ARG A 98 -5.22 -8.23 -9.06
C ARG A 98 -6.20 -7.29 -8.34
N GLN A 99 -5.79 -6.06 -8.03
CA GLN A 99 -6.61 -5.14 -7.25
C GLN A 99 -7.89 -4.74 -7.98
N SER A 100 -7.86 -4.56 -9.29
CA SER A 100 -9.05 -4.21 -10.08
C SER A 100 -10.15 -5.27 -10.03
N ASP A 101 -9.81 -6.52 -9.72
CA ASP A 101 -10.72 -7.65 -9.51
C ASP A 101 -11.23 -7.75 -8.06
N GLY A 102 -10.62 -7.01 -7.12
CA GLY A 102 -10.87 -7.05 -5.67
C GLY A 102 -12.09 -6.26 -5.16
N GLY A 103 -12.94 -5.73 -6.05
CA GLY A 103 -13.99 -4.76 -5.72
C GLY A 103 -14.92 -5.16 -4.56
N ALA A 104 -15.33 -6.43 -4.51
CA ALA A 104 -16.22 -6.95 -3.46
C ALA A 104 -15.56 -6.91 -2.07
N ALA A 105 -14.26 -7.21 -1.98
CA ALA A 105 -13.53 -7.18 -0.72
C ALA A 105 -13.40 -5.75 -0.19
N TYR A 106 -13.11 -4.78 -1.07
CA TYR A 106 -13.04 -3.37 -0.69
C TYR A 106 -14.40 -2.81 -0.27
N ALA A 107 -15.47 -3.19 -0.97
CA ALA A 107 -16.83 -2.82 -0.57
C ALA A 107 -17.18 -3.37 0.82
N SER A 108 -16.88 -4.65 1.09
CA SER A 108 -17.10 -5.25 2.41
C SER A 108 -16.31 -4.54 3.52
N ALA A 109 -15.03 -4.23 3.28
CA ALA A 109 -14.20 -3.48 4.22
C ALA A 109 -14.74 -2.05 4.46
N LEU A 110 -15.26 -1.39 3.42
CA LEU A 110 -15.90 -0.09 3.54
C LEU A 110 -17.15 -0.17 4.43
N GLU A 111 -17.99 -1.19 4.26
CA GLU A 111 -19.18 -1.38 5.10
C GLU A 111 -18.82 -1.65 6.56
N CYS A 112 -17.73 -2.37 6.83
CA CYS A 112 -17.22 -2.54 8.19
C CYS A 112 -16.86 -1.19 8.84
N LEU A 113 -16.20 -0.28 8.08
CA LEU A 113 -15.87 1.06 8.57
C LEU A 113 -17.10 1.97 8.69
N ARG A 114 -18.11 1.79 7.83
CA ARG A 114 -19.40 2.50 7.93
C ARG A 114 -20.15 2.11 9.19
N GLY A 115 -20.19 0.82 9.53
CA GLY A 115 -20.81 0.33 10.76
C GLY A 115 -20.18 0.85 12.05
N GLN A 116 -19.03 1.54 11.96
CA GLN A 116 -18.35 2.21 13.08
C GLN A 116 -18.57 3.74 13.10
N ASP A 117 -19.43 4.29 12.23
CA ASP A 117 -19.69 5.72 12.09
C ASP A 117 -18.44 6.57 11.77
N ARG A 118 -17.46 5.98 11.07
CA ARG A 118 -16.19 6.64 10.72
C ARG A 118 -16.11 7.11 9.28
N VAL A 119 -17.04 6.74 8.41
CA VAL A 119 -16.98 7.05 6.98
C VAL A 119 -17.91 8.21 6.65
N PHE A 120 -17.43 9.18 5.87
CA PHE A 120 -18.25 10.30 5.39
C PHE A 120 -17.95 10.65 3.92
N ALA A 121 -18.96 11.17 3.22
CA ALA A 121 -18.80 11.64 1.85
C ALA A 121 -18.15 13.03 1.80
N CYS A 122 -17.33 13.25 0.78
CA CYS A 122 -16.47 14.42 0.65
C CYS A 122 -16.59 15.03 -0.75
N ALA A 123 -16.95 16.32 -0.80
CA ALA A 123 -17.07 17.10 -2.03
C ALA A 123 -15.80 17.89 -2.37
N CYS A 124 -14.73 17.78 -1.58
CA CYS A 124 -13.45 18.45 -1.80
C CYS A 124 -12.69 17.86 -3.00
N SER A 125 -12.02 18.71 -3.78
CA SER A 125 -10.94 18.31 -4.69
C SER A 125 -9.58 18.53 -4.00
N ARG A 126 -8.52 17.85 -4.46
CA ARG A 126 -7.15 18.02 -3.94
C ARG A 126 -6.70 19.49 -4.08
N LYS A 127 -6.97 20.10 -5.24
CA LYS A 127 -6.70 21.52 -5.54
C LYS A 127 -7.34 22.51 -4.59
N ALA A 128 -8.45 22.17 -3.94
CA ALA A 128 -9.16 23.10 -3.07
C ALA A 128 -8.47 23.35 -1.72
N PHE A 129 -7.46 22.54 -1.36
CA PHE A 129 -6.74 22.66 -0.08
C PHE A 129 -5.21 22.47 -0.19
N ALA A 130 -4.68 22.21 -1.40
CA ALA A 130 -3.25 22.24 -1.65
C ALA A 130 -2.74 23.67 -1.48
N ARG A 131 -1.69 23.87 -0.67
CA ARG A 131 -0.98 25.16 -0.63
C ARG A 131 -0.07 25.26 -1.86
N PRO A 132 0.15 26.46 -2.43
CA PRO A 132 1.09 26.65 -3.56
C PRO A 132 2.48 26.10 -3.25
N ASP A 133 2.92 26.21 -1.99
CA ASP A 133 4.24 25.79 -1.52
C ASP A 133 4.37 24.28 -1.22
N GLU A 134 3.25 23.53 -1.29
CA GLU A 134 3.17 22.08 -1.08
C GLU A 134 3.07 21.29 -2.39
N VAL A 135 3.16 21.99 -3.54
CA VAL A 135 3.14 21.38 -4.87
C VAL A 135 4.53 21.56 -5.47
N ASP A 136 5.45 20.64 -5.17
CA ASP A 136 6.65 20.51 -5.97
C ASP A 136 6.26 19.81 -7.29
N GLU A 137 6.46 20.48 -8.43
CA GLU A 137 6.09 19.96 -9.75
C GLU A 137 6.87 18.67 -10.10
N GLY A 138 7.92 18.33 -9.35
CA GLY A 138 8.69 17.08 -9.46
C GLY A 138 8.25 15.93 -8.53
N GLU A 139 7.50 16.19 -7.45
CA GLU A 139 7.01 15.14 -6.54
C GLU A 139 5.57 14.77 -6.87
N ILE A 140 5.39 13.71 -7.64
CA ILE A 140 4.08 13.23 -8.14
C ILE A 140 3.12 12.81 -7.00
N ASP A 141 3.52 12.82 -5.73
CA ASP A 141 2.68 12.32 -4.63
C ASP A 141 2.86 12.97 -3.25
N ALA A 142 3.27 14.25 -3.15
CA ALA A 142 3.20 14.95 -1.87
C ALA A 142 1.74 14.95 -1.35
N GLU A 143 1.49 14.19 -0.28
CA GLU A 143 0.14 13.95 0.22
C GLU A 143 -0.35 15.16 1.02
N VAL A 144 -1.12 16.03 0.36
CA VAL A 144 -1.75 17.18 1.00
C VAL A 144 -2.70 16.72 2.12
N ARG A 145 -2.40 17.15 3.34
CA ARG A 145 -3.22 16.88 4.52
C ARG A 145 -4.65 17.38 4.32
N TYR A 146 -5.63 16.50 4.53
CA TYR A 146 -7.03 16.90 4.45
C TYR A 146 -7.46 17.71 5.71
N PRO A 147 -8.04 18.91 5.55
CA PRO A 147 -8.34 19.78 6.70
C PRO A 147 -9.66 19.47 7.43
N GLY A 148 -10.36 18.39 7.08
CA GLY A 148 -11.60 17.99 7.76
C GLY A 148 -12.88 18.74 7.31
N ARG A 149 -12.84 19.53 6.22
CA ARG A 149 -13.94 20.44 5.81
C ARG A 149 -15.31 19.76 5.63
N CYS A 150 -15.37 18.49 5.20
CA CYS A 150 -16.63 17.78 4.98
C CYS A 150 -17.07 16.90 6.16
N ARG A 151 -16.30 16.84 7.26
CA ARG A 151 -16.52 15.89 8.36
C ARG A 151 -17.92 16.00 9.01
N SER A 152 -18.47 17.21 9.06
CA SER A 152 -19.77 17.54 9.68
C SER A 152 -20.84 18.00 8.68
N ARG A 153 -20.58 17.91 7.37
CA ARG A 153 -21.49 18.46 6.34
C ARG A 153 -22.68 17.57 6.00
N GLY A 154 -22.71 16.32 6.48
CA GLY A 154 -23.81 15.38 6.22
C GLY A 154 -24.05 15.13 4.74
N LEU A 155 -22.99 15.12 3.91
CA LEU A 155 -23.12 14.88 2.48
C LEU A 155 -23.53 13.43 2.23
N GLU A 156 -24.47 13.23 1.31
CA GLU A 156 -24.81 11.90 0.82
C GLU A 156 -23.67 11.32 -0.04
N ASP A 157 -23.49 10.00 0.03
CA ASP A 157 -22.64 9.26 -0.91
C ASP A 157 -23.30 9.25 -2.29
N GLY A 158 -22.50 9.36 -3.34
CA GLY A 158 -23.00 9.39 -4.71
C GLY A 158 -21.93 9.77 -5.73
N PRO A 159 -22.31 9.82 -7.02
CA PRO A 159 -21.40 10.15 -8.10
C PRO A 159 -20.66 11.48 -7.85
N GLY A 160 -19.35 11.49 -8.11
CA GLY A 160 -18.52 12.66 -7.89
C GLY A 160 -18.27 13.00 -6.41
N ARG A 161 -18.53 12.09 -5.48
CA ARG A 161 -18.12 12.20 -4.06
C ARG A 161 -16.99 11.22 -3.77
N GLY A 162 -15.97 11.68 -3.05
CA GLY A 162 -15.01 10.78 -2.42
C GLY A 162 -15.55 10.28 -1.08
N LEU A 163 -15.09 9.12 -0.63
CA LEU A 163 -15.36 8.60 0.70
C LEU A 163 -14.10 8.68 1.55
N ARG A 164 -14.22 9.27 2.73
CA ARG A 164 -13.11 9.43 3.67
C ARG A 164 -13.36 8.70 4.97
N LEU A 165 -12.29 8.15 5.52
CA LEU A 165 -12.22 7.63 6.87
C LEU A 165 -11.86 8.77 7.82
N ARG A 166 -12.71 8.97 8.82
CA ARG A 166 -12.47 9.85 9.95
C ARG A 166 -11.33 9.30 10.80
N ILE A 167 -10.24 10.06 10.88
CA ILE A 167 -9.08 9.73 11.71
C ILE A 167 -9.05 10.69 12.91
N ASP A 168 -9.12 10.13 14.11
CA ASP A 168 -9.03 10.89 15.35
C ASP A 168 -7.55 11.12 15.75
N PRO A 169 -7.25 12.15 16.56
CA PRO A 169 -5.91 12.34 17.14
C PRO A 169 -5.41 11.10 17.87
N GLY A 170 -4.16 10.71 17.60
CA GLY A 170 -3.57 9.51 18.17
C GLY A 170 -2.23 9.18 17.54
N ALA A 171 -1.40 8.46 18.30
CA ALA A 171 -0.11 7.96 17.85
C ALA A 171 -0.21 6.49 17.44
N GLU A 172 0.39 6.16 16.31
CA GLU A 172 0.62 4.80 15.82
C GLU A 172 2.08 4.45 16.00
N ARG A 173 2.36 3.39 16.74
CA ARG A 173 3.71 2.92 17.04
C ARG A 173 3.95 1.58 16.37
N PHE A 174 5.11 1.45 15.72
CA PHE A 174 5.52 0.20 15.12
C PHE A 174 7.03 0.03 15.19
N GLU A 175 7.47 -1.21 15.05
CA GLU A 175 8.88 -1.56 14.98
C GLU A 175 9.18 -2.12 13.59
N ASP A 176 10.02 -1.41 12.86
CA ASP A 176 10.53 -1.85 11.57
C ASP A 176 11.84 -2.62 11.75
N ALA A 177 12.02 -3.69 10.98
CA ALA A 177 13.20 -4.54 11.03
C ALA A 177 14.49 -3.87 10.50
N TRP A 178 14.36 -2.76 9.78
CA TRP A 178 15.48 -1.98 9.24
C TRP A 178 15.56 -0.59 9.86
N VAL A 179 14.49 0.21 9.76
CA VAL A 179 14.49 1.60 10.23
C VAL A 179 14.24 1.73 11.75
N GLY A 180 13.98 0.61 12.43
CA GLY A 180 13.79 0.54 13.87
C GLY A 180 12.43 1.04 14.34
N ARG A 181 12.37 1.45 15.61
CA ARG A 181 11.13 1.95 16.22
C ARG A 181 10.70 3.27 15.58
N ARG A 182 9.40 3.38 15.32
CA ARG A 182 8.75 4.56 14.74
C ARG A 182 7.47 4.87 15.50
N GLU A 183 7.18 6.16 15.58
CA GLU A 183 5.92 6.71 16.06
C GLU A 183 5.43 7.71 15.03
N GLN A 184 4.18 7.58 14.61
CA GLN A 184 3.54 8.43 13.61
C GLN A 184 2.20 8.92 14.13
N GLN A 185 1.73 10.08 13.65
CA GLN A 185 0.44 10.65 14.02
C GLN A 185 -0.43 10.83 12.77
N PRO A 186 -1.19 9.81 12.35
CA PRO A 186 -1.89 9.82 11.07
C PRO A 186 -2.81 11.03 10.85
N SER A 187 -3.55 11.46 11.88
CA SER A 187 -4.43 12.66 11.80
C SER A 187 -3.65 13.95 11.54
N ALA A 188 -2.43 14.06 12.08
CA ALA A 188 -1.55 15.20 11.86
C ALA A 188 -0.86 15.12 10.49
N GLN A 189 -0.49 13.92 10.04
CA GLN A 189 0.18 13.67 8.76
C GLN A 189 -0.76 13.86 7.56
N CYS A 190 -1.92 13.18 7.54
CA CYS A 190 -2.82 13.20 6.37
C CYS A 190 -4.25 13.68 6.65
N GLY A 191 -4.63 13.86 7.91
CA GLY A 191 -6.01 14.17 8.26
C GLY A 191 -6.93 12.97 8.01
N ASP A 192 -8.13 13.22 7.49
CA ASP A 192 -9.09 12.14 7.17
C ASP A 192 -8.71 11.44 5.85
N LEU A 193 -8.34 10.17 5.95
CA LEU A 193 -7.82 9.35 4.85
C LEU A 193 -8.88 9.15 3.76
N LEU A 194 -8.52 9.38 2.50
CA LEU A 194 -9.39 9.04 1.36
C LEU A 194 -9.38 7.52 1.18
N LEU A 195 -10.56 6.89 1.12
CA LEU A 195 -10.73 5.45 0.88
C LEU A 195 -11.07 5.16 -0.58
N ARG A 196 -11.97 5.99 -1.11
CA ARG A 196 -12.46 5.93 -2.49
C ARG A 196 -12.52 7.35 -3.05
N ASP A 197 -11.98 7.55 -4.24
CA ASP A 197 -11.97 8.85 -4.88
C ASP A 197 -13.33 9.20 -5.52
N ARG A 198 -13.39 10.36 -6.18
CA ARG A 198 -14.62 10.86 -6.82
C ARG A 198 -14.98 10.14 -8.11
N LEU A 199 -14.04 9.39 -8.69
CA LEU A 199 -14.21 8.56 -9.87
C LEU A 199 -14.62 7.13 -9.49
N GLY A 200 -14.69 6.83 -8.19
CA GLY A 200 -15.05 5.51 -7.66
C GLY A 200 -13.87 4.56 -7.52
N GLN A 201 -12.63 5.03 -7.72
CA GLN A 201 -11.41 4.23 -7.57
C GLN A 201 -11.02 4.11 -6.10
N TRP A 202 -10.62 2.91 -5.69
CA TRP A 202 -10.07 2.67 -4.35
C TRP A 202 -8.65 3.23 -4.26
N THR A 203 -8.33 3.89 -3.17
CA THR A 203 -7.00 4.48 -2.97
C THR A 203 -6.00 3.43 -2.51
N TYR A 204 -4.72 3.60 -2.88
CA TYR A 204 -3.60 2.79 -2.41
C TYR A 204 -3.66 2.49 -0.91
N GLN A 205 -3.75 3.53 -0.07
CA GLN A 205 -3.71 3.42 1.39
C GLN A 205 -4.80 2.53 1.99
N PHE A 206 -5.93 2.35 1.28
CA PHE A 206 -7.01 1.47 1.68
C PHE A 206 -6.88 0.07 1.05
N ALA A 207 -6.69 0.02 -0.28
CA ALA A 207 -6.65 -1.24 -1.02
C ALA A 207 -5.53 -2.16 -0.53
N VAL A 208 -4.33 -1.62 -0.31
CA VAL A 208 -3.16 -2.39 0.17
C VAL A 208 -3.44 -3.05 1.53
N VAL A 209 -4.16 -2.36 2.42
CA VAL A 209 -4.47 -2.88 3.77
C VAL A 209 -5.50 -4.00 3.70
N VAL A 210 -6.54 -3.82 2.88
CA VAL A 210 -7.57 -4.85 2.67
C VAL A 210 -6.96 -6.10 2.05
N ASP A 211 -6.09 -5.94 1.06
CA ASP A 211 -5.42 -7.06 0.41
C ASP A 211 -4.38 -7.74 1.32
N ASP A 212 -3.59 -6.97 2.09
CA ASP A 212 -2.64 -7.55 3.05
C ASP A 212 -3.37 -8.32 4.16
N LEU A 213 -4.57 -7.89 4.57
CA LEU A 213 -5.44 -8.66 5.47
C LEU A 213 -5.98 -9.92 4.80
N ARG A 214 -6.57 -9.79 3.60
CA ARG A 214 -7.20 -10.90 2.86
C ARG A 214 -6.21 -12.00 2.53
N HIS A 215 -5.00 -11.63 2.11
CA HIS A 215 -3.98 -12.57 1.68
C HIS A 215 -3.15 -13.13 2.84
N GLY A 216 -3.34 -12.63 4.07
CA GLY A 216 -2.59 -13.09 5.24
C GLY A 216 -1.10 -12.75 5.13
N ILE A 217 -0.77 -11.52 4.74
CA ILE A 217 0.63 -11.07 4.66
C ILE A 217 1.20 -10.94 6.07
N ASP A 218 2.31 -11.64 6.32
CA ASP A 218 3.04 -11.64 7.60
C ASP A 218 4.19 -10.64 7.61
N LEU A 219 4.83 -10.45 6.46
CA LEU A 219 6.02 -9.61 6.28
C LEU A 219 5.81 -8.64 5.11
N VAL A 220 5.93 -7.35 5.36
CA VAL A 220 5.90 -6.30 4.34
C VAL A 220 7.32 -5.79 4.11
N VAL A 221 7.91 -6.19 2.98
CA VAL A 221 9.18 -5.65 2.48
C VAL A 221 8.88 -4.63 1.39
N ARG A 222 9.38 -3.39 1.55
CA ARG A 222 9.22 -2.29 0.59
C ARG A 222 10.28 -1.20 0.78
N GLY A 223 10.36 -0.22 -0.11
CA GLY A 223 11.31 0.88 0.00
C GLY A 223 11.02 1.84 1.16
N GLU A 224 12.06 2.52 1.66
CA GLU A 224 11.98 3.48 2.77
C GLU A 224 11.13 4.73 2.48
N ASP A 225 10.87 5.04 1.21
CA ASP A 225 9.91 6.05 0.76
C ASP A 225 8.49 5.81 1.29
N LEU A 226 8.13 4.55 1.54
CA LEU A 226 6.80 4.18 2.00
C LEU A 226 6.66 4.12 3.53
N VAL A 227 7.70 4.46 4.29
CA VAL A 227 7.65 4.48 5.77
C VAL A 227 6.52 5.36 6.29
N GLU A 228 6.33 6.54 5.71
CA GLU A 228 5.30 7.51 6.12
C GLU A 228 3.86 7.01 5.91
N SER A 229 3.67 5.98 5.07
CA SER A 229 2.37 5.33 4.87
C SER A 229 2.06 4.28 5.94
N THR A 230 3.03 3.87 6.77
CA THR A 230 2.87 2.68 7.62
C THR A 230 1.87 2.88 8.76
N GLY A 231 1.97 3.98 9.51
CA GLY A 231 1.11 4.24 10.66
C GLY A 231 -0.37 4.35 10.28
N ARG A 232 -0.69 5.07 9.20
CA ARG A 232 -2.08 5.17 8.71
C ARG A 232 -2.61 3.82 8.20
N GLN A 233 -1.77 3.01 7.55
CA GLN A 233 -2.14 1.67 7.10
C GLN A 233 -2.41 0.73 8.29
N LEU A 234 -1.59 0.80 9.35
CA LEU A 234 -1.79 0.07 10.61
C LEU A 234 -3.07 0.50 11.33
N LEU A 235 -3.37 1.80 11.36
CA LEU A 235 -4.63 2.31 11.88
C LEU A 235 -5.83 1.71 11.13
N VAL A 236 -5.84 1.77 9.80
CA VAL A 236 -6.90 1.19 8.97
C VAL A 236 -7.02 -0.31 9.23
N ARG A 237 -5.88 -1.03 9.30
CA ARG A 237 -5.86 -2.47 9.57
C ARG A 237 -6.54 -2.81 10.89
N ARG A 238 -6.23 -2.06 11.96
CA ARG A 238 -6.84 -2.25 13.28
C ARG A 238 -8.35 -2.00 13.25
N LEU A 239 -8.79 -0.95 12.57
CA LEU A 239 -10.22 -0.63 12.41
C LEU A 239 -10.97 -1.71 11.61
N LEU A 240 -10.29 -2.43 10.72
CA LEU A 240 -10.84 -3.58 9.99
C LEU A 240 -10.73 -4.90 10.78
N GLY A 241 -10.35 -4.86 12.06
CA GLY A 241 -10.28 -6.05 12.92
C GLY A 241 -9.00 -6.88 12.77
N GLY A 242 -7.96 -6.36 12.12
CA GLY A 242 -6.67 -7.02 11.99
C GLY A 242 -5.92 -7.08 13.32
N ALA A 243 -6.06 -8.20 14.05
CA ALA A 243 -5.50 -8.37 15.39
C ALA A 243 -3.97 -8.34 15.45
N GLN A 244 -3.30 -8.86 14.42
CA GLN A 244 -1.84 -8.88 14.31
C GLN A 244 -1.39 -8.01 13.14
N ALA A 245 -0.47 -7.08 13.41
CA ALA A 245 0.22 -6.30 12.39
C ALA A 245 1.29 -7.17 11.70
N PRO A 246 1.50 -7.03 10.38
CA PRO A 246 2.65 -7.63 9.74
C PRO A 246 3.93 -7.01 10.30
N VAL A 247 5.02 -7.75 10.22
CA VAL A 247 6.35 -7.18 10.40
C VAL A 247 6.70 -6.34 9.18
N PHE A 248 7.27 -5.16 9.39
CA PHE A 248 7.73 -4.30 8.30
C PHE A 248 9.25 -4.36 8.19
N LEU A 249 9.75 -4.28 6.96
CA LEU A 249 11.15 -4.06 6.63
C LEU A 249 11.19 -3.04 5.50
N HIS A 250 11.55 -1.80 5.84
CA HIS A 250 11.70 -0.72 4.86
C HIS A 250 13.16 -0.62 4.41
N HIS A 251 13.46 -1.15 3.23
CA HIS A 251 14.82 -1.22 2.69
C HIS A 251 15.26 0.13 2.10
N PRO A 252 16.58 0.44 2.10
CA PRO A 252 17.08 1.68 1.52
C PRO A 252 16.83 1.74 0.01
N LEU A 253 16.65 2.95 -0.52
CA LEU A 253 16.48 3.19 -1.95
C LEU A 253 17.81 3.10 -2.71
N ILE A 254 17.72 2.69 -3.98
CA ILE A 254 18.81 2.91 -4.93
C ILE A 254 18.76 4.37 -5.34
N ARG A 255 19.82 5.11 -5.01
CA ARG A 255 20.02 6.49 -5.43
C ARG A 255 21.02 6.55 -6.57
N LYS A 256 20.78 7.42 -7.54
CA LYS A 256 21.79 7.81 -8.52
C LYS A 256 22.98 8.46 -7.80
N PRO A 257 24.16 8.56 -8.46
CA PRO A 257 25.28 9.34 -7.93
C PRO A 257 24.92 10.80 -7.58
N SER A 258 23.88 11.36 -8.21
CA SER A 258 23.34 12.70 -7.95
C SER A 258 22.45 12.80 -6.69
N GLY A 259 22.09 11.67 -6.05
CA GLY A 259 21.24 11.63 -4.85
C GLY A 259 19.74 11.47 -5.09
N GLU A 260 19.29 11.59 -6.34
CA GLU A 260 17.93 11.26 -6.82
C GLU A 260 17.69 9.75 -6.91
#